data_AF-A0A6C0F5Q5-F1
#
_entry.id   AF-A0A6C0F5Q5-F1
#
_cell.length_a   1.000
_cell.length_b   1.000
_cell.length_c   1.000
_cell.angle_alpha   90.00
_cell.angle_beta   90.00
_cell.angle_gamma   90.00
#
_symmetry.space_group_name_H-M   'P 1'
#
loop_
_entity.id
_entity.type
_entity.pdbx_description
1 polymer ?
#
loop_
_entity_poly.entity_id
_entity_poly.type
_entity_poly.pdbx_seq_one_letter_code
_entity_poly.pdbx_strand_id
1 'polypeptide(L)'
;MYQNHTQVGRTRVNKIREGKKNPPGPKELYKRDGLTHVRPRSSISNDIPQYKVVGQIKKKNVTGMDKLYSLQKDLLMDGLSLEEYKDYVQDKINNGKYYYKNLSVKDVASLNKRYRRLLQEENNTYNSIGEKKEFNRRQRNLYRQKRKVVMDEKKRELIDELYGCLKKSRSLGHLKNTDLLSNNPDNWPQTKKTIFVGGRYLESHDKEWCDVYKKINSPVSAHLFDLHSNTEIPKYVFKQS
;
A
#
# COMPACT_ATOMS: atom_id res chain seq x y z
N MET A 1 -38.96 11.75 -33.47
CA MET A 1 -38.00 11.30 -32.43
C MET A 1 -36.66 11.96 -32.71
N TYR A 2 -36.33 13.04 -31.99
CA TYR A 2 -35.11 13.81 -32.21
C TYR A 2 -34.10 13.49 -31.09
N GLN A 3 -32.98 12.88 -31.44
CA GLN A 3 -31.81 12.76 -30.56
C GLN A 3 -30.84 13.90 -30.89
N ASN A 4 -30.77 14.88 -29.99
CA ASN A 4 -29.77 15.95 -30.04
C ASN A 4 -28.47 15.45 -29.40
N HIS A 5 -27.46 15.17 -30.23
CA HIS A 5 -26.07 15.04 -29.79
C HIS A 5 -25.46 16.44 -29.58
N THR A 6 -25.31 16.84 -28.33
CA THR A 6 -24.44 17.98 -27.95
C THR A 6 -23.14 17.45 -27.37
N GLN A 7 -22.19 17.15 -28.25
CA GLN A 7 -20.82 16.82 -27.91
C GLN A 7 -20.06 18.14 -27.67
N VAL A 8 -20.05 18.63 -26.43
CA VAL A 8 -19.26 19.82 -26.08
C VAL A 8 -17.83 19.39 -25.74
N GLY A 9 -16.92 19.70 -26.66
CA GLY A 9 -15.52 19.32 -26.63
C GLY A 9 -14.79 19.77 -25.36
N ARG A 10 -14.22 18.80 -24.64
CA ARG A 10 -13.11 19.04 -23.71
C ARG A 10 -11.81 18.95 -24.50
N THR A 11 -11.33 20.06 -25.03
CA THR A 11 -9.95 20.16 -25.51
C THR A 11 -9.00 20.01 -24.32
N ARG A 12 -8.35 18.85 -24.23
CA ARG A 12 -7.19 18.66 -23.35
C ARG A 12 -6.06 19.55 -23.87
N VAL A 13 -5.70 20.58 -23.12
CA VAL A 13 -4.50 21.37 -23.40
C VAL A 13 -3.29 20.48 -23.10
N ASN A 14 -2.58 20.06 -24.14
CA ASN A 14 -1.32 19.34 -24.02
C ASN A 14 -0.28 20.24 -23.34
N LYS A 15 0.10 19.92 -22.11
CA LYS A 15 1.32 20.47 -21.50
C LYS A 15 2.51 19.71 -22.10
N ILE A 16 3.13 20.29 -23.12
CA ILE A 16 4.39 19.76 -23.67
C ILE A 16 5.48 20.02 -22.65
N ARG A 17 6.08 18.95 -22.12
CA ARG A 17 7.23 19.00 -21.22
C ARG A 17 8.49 19.03 -22.09
N GLU A 18 9.13 20.20 -22.20
CA GLU A 18 10.48 20.26 -22.77
C GLU A 18 11.43 19.45 -21.88
N GLY A 19 12.03 18.41 -22.45
CA GLY A 19 12.90 17.49 -21.74
C GLY A 19 14.23 18.13 -21.37
N LYS A 20 14.38 18.57 -20.11
CA LYS A 20 15.71 18.68 -19.51
C LYS A 20 16.06 17.33 -18.88
N LYS A 21 17.16 16.72 -19.35
CA LYS A 21 17.72 15.48 -18.79
C LYS A 21 17.85 15.66 -17.27
N ASN A 22 17.17 14.81 -16.49
CA ASN A 22 17.34 14.82 -15.04
C ASN A 22 18.80 14.48 -14.72
N PRO A 23 19.50 15.27 -13.89
CA PRO A 23 20.81 14.89 -13.40
C PRO A 23 20.70 13.58 -12.59
N PRO A 24 21.74 12.73 -12.59
CA PRO A 24 21.73 11.48 -11.83
C PRO A 24 21.46 11.77 -10.35
N GLY A 25 20.55 11.00 -9.75
CA GLY A 25 20.24 11.11 -8.32
C GLY A 25 21.48 10.83 -7.46
N PRO A 26 21.62 11.49 -6.31
CA PRO A 26 22.75 11.24 -5.42
C PRO A 26 22.71 9.79 -4.93
N LYS A 27 23.87 9.10 -5.00
CA LYS A 27 24.04 7.78 -4.38
C LYS A 27 23.91 7.93 -2.86
N GLU A 28 22.94 7.25 -2.27
CA GLU A 28 22.84 7.15 -0.81
C GLU A 28 24.00 6.28 -0.29
N LEU A 29 24.96 6.90 0.41
CA LEU A 29 25.93 6.20 1.24
C LEU A 29 25.34 5.98 2.64
N TYR A 30 25.61 4.81 3.20
CA TYR A 30 24.97 4.25 4.40
C TYR A 30 25.02 5.18 5.63
N LYS A 31 23.89 5.27 6.35
CA LYS A 31 23.61 6.07 7.57
C LYS A 31 24.43 5.71 8.83
N ARG A 32 25.63 5.13 8.72
CA ARG A 32 26.42 4.72 9.91
C ARG A 32 27.41 5.75 10.42
N ASP A 33 27.76 6.75 9.62
CA ASP A 33 28.69 7.78 10.06
C ASP A 33 27.89 8.98 10.55
N GLY A 34 27.92 9.23 11.86
CA GLY A 34 27.19 10.27 12.58
C GLY A 34 27.56 11.72 12.22
N LEU A 35 27.92 11.99 10.96
CA LEU A 35 28.09 13.35 10.44
C LEU A 35 26.73 13.95 10.09
N THR A 36 26.31 14.94 10.87
CA THR A 36 25.21 15.83 10.51
C THR A 36 25.61 16.63 9.28
N HIS A 37 24.92 16.40 8.16
CA HIS A 37 25.04 17.26 6.99
C HIS A 37 24.49 18.65 7.34
N VAL A 38 25.36 19.59 7.70
CA VAL A 38 25.09 21.01 7.48
C VAL A 38 25.04 21.17 5.96
N ARG A 39 23.82 21.25 5.40
CA ARG A 39 23.66 21.56 3.99
C ARG A 39 24.37 22.90 3.75
N PRO A 40 25.36 22.99 2.85
CA PRO A 40 25.84 24.30 2.43
C PRO A 40 24.61 25.03 1.86
N ARG A 41 24.25 26.17 2.45
CA ARG A 41 23.29 27.09 1.83
C ARG A 41 23.87 27.41 0.47
N SER A 42 23.30 26.84 -0.59
CA SER A 42 23.68 27.20 -1.94
C SER A 42 23.45 28.71 -2.08
N SER A 43 24.53 29.46 -2.31
CA SER A 43 24.52 30.90 -2.57
C SER A 43 23.93 31.25 -3.95
N ILE A 44 23.47 30.25 -4.69
CA ILE A 44 22.85 30.38 -6.00
C ILE A 44 21.36 30.65 -5.77
N SER A 45 20.89 31.84 -6.14
CA SER A 45 19.45 32.11 -6.25
C SER A 45 18.87 31.13 -7.26
N ASN A 46 18.09 30.17 -6.78
CA ASN A 46 17.25 29.39 -7.68
C ASN A 46 16.18 30.35 -8.19
N ASP A 47 16.41 30.96 -9.34
CA ASP A 47 15.39 31.71 -10.06
C ASP A 47 14.21 30.76 -10.28
N ILE A 48 13.15 30.98 -9.51
CA ILE A 48 11.92 30.20 -9.61
C ILE A 48 11.45 30.40 -11.06
N PRO A 49 11.36 29.34 -11.88
CA PRO A 49 11.02 29.49 -13.29
C PRO A 49 9.64 30.15 -13.39
N GLN A 50 9.60 31.39 -13.87
CA GLN A 50 8.36 32.11 -14.09
C GLN A 50 7.66 31.49 -15.30
N TYR A 51 6.68 30.63 -15.04
CA TYR A 51 5.81 30.13 -16.09
C TYR A 51 4.95 31.29 -16.63
N LYS A 52 5.10 31.63 -17.92
CA LYS A 52 4.14 32.51 -18.60
C LYS A 52 2.80 31.77 -18.68
N VAL A 53 1.77 32.31 -18.03
CA VAL A 53 0.39 31.81 -18.16
C VAL A 53 -0.11 32.18 -19.55
N VAL A 54 -0.10 31.21 -20.47
CA VAL A 54 -0.61 31.41 -21.84
C VAL A 54 -2.12 31.14 -21.84
N GLY A 55 -2.91 32.21 -21.82
CA GLY A 55 -4.37 32.16 -21.91
C GLY A 55 -5.06 33.18 -21.01
N GLN A 56 -6.17 33.75 -21.47
CA GLN A 56 -7.03 34.57 -20.62
C GLN A 56 -7.71 33.66 -19.57
N ILE A 57 -7.29 33.74 -18.31
CA ILE A 57 -8.04 33.16 -17.21
C ILE A 57 -9.37 33.91 -17.15
N LYS A 58 -10.45 33.30 -17.64
CA LYS A 58 -11.80 33.87 -17.53
C LYS A 58 -12.10 34.08 -16.04
N LYS A 59 -12.21 35.33 -15.61
CA LYS A 59 -12.66 35.68 -14.26
C LYS A 59 -14.05 35.09 -14.08
N LYS A 60 -14.20 34.09 -13.20
CA LYS A 60 -15.52 33.60 -12.80
C LYS A 60 -16.13 34.64 -11.87
N ASN A 61 -17.32 35.14 -12.21
CA ASN A 61 -18.09 35.98 -11.30
C ASN A 61 -18.54 35.10 -10.12
N VAL A 62 -17.86 35.24 -8.98
CA VAL A 62 -18.21 34.52 -7.75
C VAL A 62 -19.39 35.24 -7.10
N THR A 63 -20.51 34.54 -6.95
CA THR A 63 -21.69 35.10 -6.28
C THR A 63 -21.54 35.09 -4.75
N GLY A 64 -22.35 35.86 -4.04
CA GLY A 64 -22.35 35.85 -2.56
C GLY A 64 -22.65 34.46 -1.98
N MET A 65 -23.54 33.70 -2.62
CA MET A 65 -23.85 32.31 -2.25
C MET A 65 -22.66 31.37 -2.47
N ASP A 66 -21.86 31.55 -3.52
CA ASP A 66 -20.65 30.74 -3.72
C ASP A 66 -19.63 30.92 -2.60
N LYS A 67 -19.54 32.13 -2.04
CA LYS A 67 -18.69 32.40 -0.87
C LYS A 67 -19.22 31.73 0.39
N LEU A 68 -20.54 31.77 0.61
CA LEU A 68 -21.18 31.01 1.70
C LEU A 68 -20.94 29.51 1.54
N TYR A 69 -20.99 29.01 0.30
CA TYR A 69 -20.71 27.62 0.00
C TYR A 69 -19.26 27.21 0.21
N SER A 70 -18.31 28.14 0.05
CA SER A 70 -16.90 27.94 0.42
C SER A 70 -16.73 27.92 1.93
N LEU A 71 -17.30 28.91 2.63
CA LEU A 71 -17.31 29.00 4.09
C LEU A 71 -17.88 27.74 4.74
N GLN A 72 -18.93 27.15 4.16
CA GLN A 72 -19.46 25.85 4.63
C GLN A 72 -18.43 24.73 4.61
N LYS A 73 -17.52 24.72 3.63
CA LYS A 73 -16.45 23.70 3.57
C LYS A 73 -15.39 23.97 4.62
N ASP A 74 -15.03 25.24 4.82
CA ASP A 74 -14.05 25.63 5.83
C ASP A 74 -14.56 25.31 7.24
N LEU A 75 -15.83 25.64 7.54
CA LEU A 75 -16.48 25.30 8.81
C LEU A 75 -16.64 23.79 9.03
N LEU A 76 -16.84 23.02 7.96
CA LEU A 76 -16.84 21.56 8.05
C LEU A 76 -15.44 21.02 8.42
N MET A 77 -14.39 21.58 7.81
CA MET A 77 -13.00 21.23 8.15
C MET A 77 -12.64 21.58 9.60
N ASP A 78 -13.23 22.65 10.14
CA ASP A 78 -13.09 23.05 11.54
C ASP A 78 -13.90 22.15 12.50
N GLY A 79 -14.71 21.22 11.98
CA GLY A 79 -15.43 20.22 12.75
C GLY A 79 -16.77 20.68 13.35
N LEU A 80 -17.37 21.73 12.80
CA LEU A 80 -18.63 22.28 13.32
C LEU A 80 -19.78 21.27 13.17
N SER A 81 -20.61 21.14 14.22
CA SER A 81 -21.81 20.31 14.15
C SER A 81 -22.94 21.01 13.37
N LEU A 82 -23.98 20.25 12.99
CA LEU A 82 -25.14 20.83 12.28
C LEU A 82 -25.90 21.86 13.14
N GLU A 83 -25.92 21.67 14.46
CA GLU A 83 -26.60 22.57 15.40
C GLU A 83 -25.81 23.86 15.56
N GLU A 84 -24.50 23.75 15.81
CA GLU A 84 -23.59 24.89 15.86
C GLU A 84 -23.56 25.66 14.54
N TYR A 85 -23.70 24.97 13.40
CA TYR A 85 -23.80 25.62 12.10
C TYR A 85 -25.09 26.44 11.94
N LYS A 86 -26.22 25.94 12.45
CA LYS A 86 -27.48 26.70 12.44
C LYS A 86 -27.37 27.95 13.30
N ASP A 87 -26.80 27.82 14.49
CA ASP A 87 -26.60 28.92 15.43
C ASP A 87 -25.61 29.94 14.86
N TYR A 88 -24.53 29.47 14.24
CA TYR A 88 -23.57 30.31 13.53
C TYR A 88 -24.25 31.12 12.42
N VAL A 89 -25.06 30.48 11.56
CA VAL A 89 -25.78 31.19 10.49
C VAL A 89 -26.75 32.22 11.07
N GLN A 90 -27.48 31.88 12.14
CA GLN A 90 -28.41 32.80 12.80
C GLN A 90 -27.69 34.00 13.42
N ASP A 91 -26.55 33.78 14.08
CA ASP A 91 -25.68 34.84 14.61
C ASP A 91 -25.17 35.77 13.50
N LYS A 92 -24.77 35.22 12.34
CA LYS A 92 -24.30 36.05 11.21
C LYS A 92 -25.42 36.84 10.53
N ILE A 93 -26.65 36.33 10.53
CA ILE A 93 -27.84 37.06 10.08
C ILE A 93 -28.14 38.20 11.06
N ASN A 94 -28.19 37.91 12.37
CA ASN A 94 -28.48 38.90 13.41
C ASN A 94 -27.43 40.03 13.43
N ASN A 95 -26.16 39.71 13.21
CA ASN A 95 -25.07 40.68 13.13
C ASN A 95 -24.98 41.41 11.77
N GLY A 96 -25.94 41.18 10.85
CA GLY A 96 -26.02 41.90 9.57
C GLY A 96 -24.80 41.73 8.67
N LYS A 97 -24.09 40.59 8.75
CA LYS A 97 -22.87 40.37 7.95
C LYS A 97 -23.19 40.39 6.46
N TYR A 98 -22.27 40.95 5.67
CA TYR A 98 -22.49 41.27 4.25
C TYR A 98 -23.08 40.12 3.40
N TYR A 99 -22.58 38.89 3.57
CA TYR A 99 -23.08 37.74 2.82
C TYR A 99 -24.38 37.13 3.38
N TYR A 100 -24.81 37.54 4.58
CA TYR A 100 -25.98 37.00 5.29
C TYR A 100 -27.15 37.97 5.39
N LYS A 101 -26.91 39.28 5.17
CA LYS A 101 -27.85 40.39 5.42
C LYS A 101 -29.16 40.30 4.64
N ASN A 102 -29.18 39.60 3.51
CA ASN A 102 -30.35 39.46 2.62
C ASN A 102 -30.68 37.99 2.28
N LEU A 103 -30.32 37.04 3.15
CA LEU A 103 -30.69 35.64 2.94
C LEU A 103 -32.20 35.45 3.13
N SER A 104 -32.87 34.87 2.14
CA SER A 104 -34.26 34.45 2.34
C SER A 104 -34.31 33.22 3.24
N VAL A 105 -35.46 32.99 3.88
CA VAL A 105 -35.71 31.76 4.66
C VAL A 105 -35.46 30.50 3.82
N LYS A 106 -35.75 30.56 2.51
CA LYS A 106 -35.49 29.46 1.57
C LYS A 106 -33.99 29.25 1.34
N ASP A 107 -33.21 30.32 1.27
CA ASP A 107 -31.76 30.24 1.11
C ASP A 107 -31.09 29.66 2.36
N VAL A 108 -31.54 30.07 3.56
CA VAL A 108 -31.08 29.49 4.83
C VAL A 108 -31.41 28.00 4.91
N ALA A 109 -32.63 27.60 4.53
CA ALA A 109 -33.00 26.19 4.46
C ALA A 109 -32.13 25.41 3.45
N SER A 110 -31.80 26.02 2.30
CA SER A 110 -30.93 25.41 1.30
C SER A 110 -29.49 25.22 1.82
N LEU A 111 -28.97 26.19 2.57
CA LEU A 111 -27.65 26.14 3.21
C LEU A 111 -27.59 25.02 4.25
N ASN A 112 -28.59 24.92 5.14
CA ASN A 112 -28.68 23.86 6.14
C ASN A 112 -28.79 22.48 5.49
N LYS A 113 -29.60 22.34 4.43
CA LYS A 113 -29.75 21.09 3.68
C LYS A 113 -28.43 20.68 3.01
N ARG A 114 -27.69 21.64 2.45
CA ARG A 114 -26.37 21.39 1.86
C ARG A 114 -25.35 20.97 2.91
N TYR A 115 -25.30 21.66 4.04
CA TYR A 115 -24.36 21.33 5.13
C TYR A 115 -24.62 19.92 5.69
N ARG A 116 -25.89 19.55 5.90
CA ARG A 116 -26.28 18.18 6.28
C ARG A 116 -25.81 17.13 5.27
N ARG A 117 -25.92 17.41 3.97
CA ARG A 117 -25.43 16.50 2.92
C ARG A 117 -23.92 16.35 2.98
N LEU A 118 -23.17 17.43 3.20
CA LEU A 118 -21.71 17.38 3.32
C LEU A 118 -21.27 16.53 4.52
N LEU A 119 -21.90 16.69 5.69
CA LEU A 119 -21.64 15.85 6.86
C LEU A 119 -21.94 14.37 6.58
N GLN A 120 -23.03 14.09 5.89
CA GLN A 120 -23.39 12.71 5.51
C GLN A 120 -22.39 12.12 4.51
N GLU A 121 -21.98 12.90 3.50
CA GLU A 121 -20.94 12.50 2.55
C GLU A 121 -19.63 12.21 3.26
N GLU A 122 -19.19 13.08 4.18
CA GLU A 122 -17.96 12.89 4.94
C GLU A 122 -18.01 11.61 5.79
N ASN A 123 -19.09 11.40 6.55
CA ASN A 123 -19.29 10.17 7.32
C ASN A 123 -19.30 8.92 6.44
N ASN A 124 -19.97 8.98 5.28
CA ASN A 124 -19.96 7.89 4.30
C ASN A 124 -18.55 7.64 3.75
N THR A 125 -17.77 8.68 3.49
CA THR A 125 -16.38 8.53 3.04
C THR A 125 -15.52 7.87 4.12
N TYR A 126 -15.61 8.30 5.38
CA TYR A 126 -14.89 7.65 6.48
C TYR A 126 -15.27 6.17 6.64
N ASN A 127 -16.57 5.85 6.60
CA ASN A 127 -17.06 4.48 6.67
C ASN A 127 -16.52 3.64 5.51
N SER A 128 -16.61 4.13 4.27
CA SER A 128 -16.09 3.43 3.09
C SER A 128 -14.57 3.21 3.14
N ILE A 129 -13.81 4.16 3.69
CA ILE A 129 -12.37 4.02 3.91
C ILE A 129 -12.11 2.96 4.98
N GLY A 130 -12.88 2.96 6.06
CA GLY A 130 -12.83 1.97 7.13
C GLY A 130 -13.09 0.55 6.60
N GLU A 131 -14.20 0.36 5.90
CA GLU A 131 -14.58 -0.90 5.26
C GLU A 131 -13.51 -1.39 4.27
N LYS A 132 -12.98 -0.51 3.43
CA LYS A 132 -11.91 -0.85 2.49
C LYS A 132 -10.63 -1.29 3.21
N LYS A 133 -10.26 -0.61 4.30
CA LYS A 133 -9.10 -0.98 5.12
C LYS A 133 -9.32 -2.34 5.78
N GLU A 134 -10.49 -2.59 6.34
CA GLU A 134 -10.85 -3.88 6.92
C GLU A 134 -10.83 -5.00 5.90
N PHE A 135 -11.48 -4.80 4.76
CA PHE A 135 -11.50 -5.78 3.67
C PHE A 135 -10.08 -6.14 3.22
N ASN A 136 -9.24 -5.12 2.99
CA ASN A 136 -7.84 -5.34 2.62
C ASN A 136 -7.02 -6.03 3.73
N ARG A 137 -7.34 -5.79 5.00
CA ARG A 137 -6.73 -6.52 6.12
C ARG A 137 -7.14 -7.99 6.12
N ARG A 138 -8.43 -8.28 5.94
CA ARG A 138 -8.96 -9.65 5.83
C ARG A 138 -8.32 -10.40 4.66
N GLN A 139 -8.28 -9.81 3.47
CA GLN A 139 -7.64 -10.39 2.29
C GLN A 139 -6.16 -10.69 2.50
N ARG A 140 -5.40 -9.78 3.13
CA ARG A 140 -3.99 -10.01 3.47
C ARG A 140 -3.81 -11.16 4.46
N ASN A 141 -4.67 -11.26 5.45
CA ASN A 141 -4.63 -12.34 6.44
C ASN A 141 -4.94 -13.69 5.79
N LEU A 142 -5.99 -13.76 4.97
CA LEU A 142 -6.33 -14.96 4.20
C LEU A 142 -5.18 -15.41 3.31
N TYR A 143 -4.55 -14.49 2.58
CA TYR A 143 -3.39 -14.81 1.75
C TYR A 143 -2.21 -15.33 2.59
N ARG A 144 -1.91 -14.71 3.75
CA ARG A 144 -0.84 -15.18 4.64
C ARG A 144 -1.09 -16.60 5.16
N GLN A 145 -2.33 -16.91 5.54
CA GLN A 145 -2.72 -18.25 5.97
C GLN A 145 -2.59 -19.27 4.84
N LYS A 146 -3.15 -18.97 3.66
CA LYS A 146 -3.04 -19.83 2.48
C LYS A 146 -1.58 -20.10 2.10
N ARG A 147 -0.77 -19.03 2.05
CA ARG A 147 0.66 -19.15 1.78
C ARG A 147 1.35 -20.02 2.82
N LYS A 148 1.05 -19.86 4.12
CA LYS A 148 1.64 -20.70 5.17
C LYS A 148 1.32 -22.17 4.94
N VAL A 149 0.06 -22.51 4.70
CA VAL A 149 -0.38 -23.90 4.46
C VAL A 149 0.37 -24.52 3.28
N VAL A 150 0.36 -23.86 2.12
CA VAL A 150 1.04 -24.35 0.91
C VAL A 150 2.56 -24.52 1.13
N MET A 151 3.17 -23.59 1.86
CA MET A 151 4.60 -23.65 2.20
C MET A 151 4.91 -24.81 3.14
N ASP A 152 4.08 -25.01 4.16
CA ASP A 152 4.26 -26.06 5.16
C ASP A 152 4.04 -27.45 4.54
N GLU A 153 3.05 -27.59 3.66
CA GLU A 153 2.82 -28.81 2.87
C GLU A 153 4.03 -29.17 2.01
N LYS A 154 4.55 -28.22 1.21
CA LYS A 154 5.76 -28.50 0.41
C LYS A 154 7.00 -28.77 1.23
N LYS A 155 7.15 -28.12 2.39
CA LYS A 155 8.23 -28.46 3.31
C LYS A 155 8.10 -29.88 3.85
N ARG A 156 6.89 -30.32 4.21
CA ARG A 156 6.66 -31.72 4.65
C ARG A 156 7.04 -32.70 3.55
N GLU A 157 6.56 -32.48 2.32
CA GLU A 157 6.90 -33.31 1.16
C GLU A 157 8.41 -33.42 0.95
N LEU A 158 9.14 -32.29 0.98
CA LEU A 158 10.59 -32.30 0.82
C LEU A 158 11.32 -32.95 2.00
N ILE A 159 10.81 -32.83 3.22
CA ILE A 159 11.38 -33.51 4.39
C ILE A 159 11.20 -35.03 4.26
N ASP A 160 10.03 -35.48 3.81
CA ASP A 160 9.75 -36.90 3.56
C ASP A 160 10.62 -37.43 2.40
N GLU A 161 10.81 -36.66 1.34
CA GLU A 161 11.74 -36.96 0.25
C GLU A 161 13.18 -37.06 0.76
N LEU A 162 13.60 -36.12 1.59
CA LEU A 162 14.93 -36.13 2.21
C LEU A 162 15.13 -37.40 3.05
N TYR A 163 14.15 -37.81 3.86
CA TYR A 163 14.22 -39.07 4.61
C TYR A 163 14.35 -40.28 3.70
N GLY A 164 13.61 -40.30 2.59
CA GLY A 164 13.76 -41.34 1.56
C GLY A 164 15.16 -41.40 0.97
N CYS A 165 15.76 -40.25 0.65
CA CYS A 165 17.12 -40.16 0.12
C CYS A 165 18.17 -40.56 1.18
N LEU A 166 18.03 -40.10 2.43
CA LEU A 166 18.96 -40.43 3.51
C LEU A 166 18.98 -41.94 3.82
N LYS A 167 17.82 -42.62 3.78
CA LYS A 167 17.74 -44.08 3.94
C LYS A 167 18.50 -44.84 2.85
N LYS A 168 18.45 -44.36 1.60
CA LYS A 168 19.09 -44.99 0.44
C LYS A 168 20.58 -44.65 0.32
N SER A 169 20.99 -43.52 0.88
CA SER A 169 22.35 -43.01 0.77
C SER A 169 23.40 -43.92 1.41
N ARG A 170 24.57 -44.00 0.78
CA ARG A 170 25.71 -44.76 1.29
C ARG A 170 26.64 -43.91 2.16
N SER A 171 26.44 -42.60 2.17
CA SER A 171 27.27 -41.65 2.91
C SER A 171 27.21 -41.83 4.44
N LEU A 172 28.31 -41.41 5.08
CA LEU A 172 28.52 -41.41 6.53
C LEU A 172 28.29 -39.99 7.09
N GLY A 173 27.86 -39.88 8.35
CA GLY A 173 27.73 -38.60 9.05
C GLY A 173 26.29 -38.12 9.30
N HIS A 174 25.29 -38.90 8.89
CA HIS A 174 23.88 -38.63 9.18
C HIS A 174 23.13 -39.88 9.67
N LEU A 175 22.00 -39.65 10.34
CA LEU A 175 21.14 -40.72 10.84
C LEU A 175 20.38 -41.40 9.68
N LYS A 176 20.54 -42.72 9.53
CA LYS A 176 19.81 -43.50 8.51
C LYS A 176 18.41 -43.91 8.93
N ASN A 177 18.19 -44.08 10.24
CA ASN A 177 16.87 -44.41 10.75
C ASN A 177 16.09 -43.12 11.07
N THR A 178 15.25 -42.69 10.14
CA THR A 178 14.46 -41.46 10.24
C THR A 178 13.01 -41.73 10.66
N ASP A 179 12.64 -42.97 10.98
CA ASP A 179 11.23 -43.36 11.24
C ASP A 179 10.63 -42.71 12.50
N LEU A 180 11.48 -42.28 13.43
CA LEU A 180 11.10 -41.59 14.67
C LEU A 180 11.17 -40.06 14.55
N LEU A 181 11.58 -39.53 13.40
CA LEU A 181 11.76 -38.09 13.21
C LEU A 181 10.47 -37.41 12.75
N SER A 182 10.21 -36.23 13.29
CA SER A 182 9.04 -35.44 12.90
C SER A 182 9.22 -34.86 11.49
N ASN A 183 8.19 -34.97 10.65
CA ASN A 183 8.10 -34.28 9.36
C ASN A 183 7.51 -32.86 9.48
N ASN A 184 7.17 -32.41 10.69
CA ASN A 184 6.59 -31.08 10.89
C ASN A 184 7.63 -29.98 10.61
N PRO A 185 7.32 -29.00 9.73
CA PRO A 185 8.25 -27.93 9.38
C PRO A 185 8.66 -27.05 10.57
N ASP A 186 7.77 -26.87 11.54
CA ASP A 186 8.04 -26.08 12.75
C ASP A 186 9.12 -26.74 13.65
N ASN A 187 9.18 -28.08 13.64
CA ASN A 187 10.16 -28.85 14.41
C ASN A 187 11.46 -29.08 13.64
N TRP A 188 11.51 -28.69 12.37
CA TRP A 188 12.65 -28.91 11.49
C TRP A 188 14.00 -28.46 12.06
N PRO A 189 14.15 -27.29 12.72
CA PRO A 189 15.43 -26.88 13.29
C PRO A 189 15.98 -27.87 14.33
N GLN A 190 15.11 -28.54 15.08
CA GLN A 190 15.49 -29.56 16.06
C GLN A 190 15.76 -30.89 15.37
N THR A 191 14.87 -31.30 14.47
CA THR A 191 15.01 -32.54 13.70
C THR A 191 16.31 -32.55 12.89
N LYS A 192 16.66 -31.44 12.24
CA LYS A 192 17.92 -31.24 11.51
C LYS A 192 19.13 -31.48 12.41
N LYS A 193 19.14 -31.00 13.66
CA LYS A 193 20.26 -31.23 14.57
C LYS A 193 20.42 -32.72 14.87
N THR A 194 19.31 -33.43 15.07
CA THR A 194 19.30 -34.89 15.32
C THR A 194 19.78 -35.70 14.12
N ILE A 195 19.51 -35.24 12.90
CA ILE A 195 19.96 -35.92 11.67
C ILE A 195 21.48 -35.84 11.53
N PHE A 196 22.13 -34.73 11.91
CA PHE A 196 23.54 -34.45 11.62
C PHE A 196 24.45 -34.41 12.87
N VAL A 197 24.12 -35.15 13.94
CA VAL A 197 24.86 -35.15 15.23
C VAL A 197 26.33 -35.61 15.12
N GLY A 198 26.72 -36.28 14.04
CA GLY A 198 27.96 -37.09 13.95
C GLY A 198 29.23 -36.45 13.39
N GLY A 199 29.29 -35.14 13.12
CA GLY A 199 30.51 -34.50 12.60
C GLY A 199 30.56 -34.32 11.07
N ARG A 200 31.64 -33.70 10.58
CA ARG A 200 31.77 -33.11 9.23
C ARG A 200 31.39 -34.10 8.12
N TYR A 201 30.23 -33.89 7.54
CA TYR A 201 29.80 -34.55 6.31
C TYR A 201 30.76 -34.18 5.16
N LEU A 202 31.23 -35.19 4.41
CA LEU A 202 31.99 -34.97 3.19
C LEU A 202 31.00 -34.77 2.03
N GLU A 203 30.72 -33.50 1.70
CA GLU A 203 29.86 -33.06 0.58
C GLU A 203 30.20 -33.67 -0.79
N SER A 204 31.39 -34.27 -0.91
CA SER A 204 31.90 -34.81 -2.17
C SER A 204 31.26 -36.13 -2.61
N HIS A 205 30.49 -36.83 -1.76
CA HIS A 205 30.07 -38.22 -2.05
C HIS A 205 28.58 -38.45 -2.33
N ASP A 206 27.67 -37.53 -1.97
CA ASP A 206 26.22 -37.72 -2.24
C ASP A 206 25.54 -36.37 -2.59
N LYS A 207 25.21 -36.18 -3.86
CA LYS A 207 24.54 -34.95 -4.35
C LYS A 207 23.02 -34.98 -4.15
N GLU A 208 22.42 -36.16 -4.17
CA GLU A 208 20.96 -36.33 -4.24
C GLU A 208 20.24 -35.77 -3.02
N TRP A 209 20.64 -36.15 -1.80
CA TRP A 209 20.01 -35.62 -0.59
C TRP A 209 20.42 -34.18 -0.32
N CYS A 210 21.64 -33.78 -0.72
CA CYS A 210 22.15 -32.42 -0.55
C CYS A 210 21.29 -31.39 -1.30
N ASP A 211 20.81 -31.71 -2.50
CA ASP A 211 19.99 -30.81 -3.29
C ASP A 211 18.61 -30.59 -2.64
N VAL A 212 17.97 -31.66 -2.16
CA VAL A 212 16.71 -31.57 -1.39
C VAL A 212 16.92 -30.76 -0.10
N TYR A 213 17.98 -31.04 0.64
CA TYR A 213 18.31 -30.34 1.87
C TYR A 213 18.59 -28.84 1.64
N LYS A 214 19.29 -28.48 0.54
CA LYS A 214 19.53 -27.09 0.15
C LYS A 214 18.23 -26.35 -0.13
N LYS A 215 17.23 -27.00 -0.76
CA LYS A 215 15.90 -26.40 -0.97
C LYS A 215 15.20 -26.11 0.35
N ILE A 216 15.22 -27.06 1.30
CA ILE A 216 14.58 -26.91 2.62
C ILE A 216 15.24 -25.80 3.46
N ASN A 217 16.58 -25.74 3.47
CA ASN A 217 17.34 -24.79 4.28
C ASN A 217 17.62 -23.45 3.58
N SER A 218 17.11 -23.25 2.37
CA SER A 218 17.27 -22.02 1.61
C SER A 218 16.63 -20.82 2.34
N PRO A 219 17.29 -19.65 2.38
CA PRO A 219 16.68 -18.42 2.89
C PRO A 219 15.56 -17.90 1.96
N VAL A 220 15.53 -18.37 0.71
CA VAL A 220 14.55 -17.98 -0.31
C VAL A 220 13.43 -19.01 -0.37
N SER A 221 12.21 -18.60 0.01
CA SER A 221 11.02 -19.46 -0.03
C SER A 221 10.67 -20.00 -1.43
N ALA A 222 11.09 -19.32 -2.48
CA ALA A 222 10.83 -19.71 -3.87
C ALA A 222 11.52 -21.05 -4.23
N HIS A 223 12.67 -21.34 -3.61
CA HIS A 223 13.44 -22.55 -3.90
C HIS A 223 12.73 -23.84 -3.46
N LEU A 224 11.73 -23.75 -2.55
CA LEU A 224 10.91 -24.91 -2.18
C LEU A 224 10.03 -25.41 -3.34
N PHE A 225 9.76 -24.55 -4.32
CA PHE A 225 8.90 -24.84 -5.47
C PHE A 225 9.66 -24.78 -6.79
N ASP A 226 11.00 -24.77 -6.74
CA ASP A 226 11.87 -24.60 -7.91
C ASP A 226 11.58 -23.31 -8.71
N LEU A 227 11.11 -22.26 -8.03
CA LEU A 227 10.86 -20.95 -8.62
C LEU A 227 12.11 -20.07 -8.56
N HIS A 228 12.31 -19.27 -9.60
CA HIS A 228 13.47 -18.37 -9.71
C HIS A 228 13.39 -17.18 -8.74
N SER A 229 12.19 -16.80 -8.28
CA SER A 229 12.02 -15.62 -7.43
C SER A 229 10.80 -15.66 -6.52
N ASN A 230 10.87 -14.96 -5.39
CA ASN A 230 9.76 -14.85 -4.43
C ASN A 230 8.53 -14.10 -5.01
N THR A 231 8.68 -13.40 -6.13
CA THR A 231 7.58 -12.69 -6.81
C THR A 231 6.65 -13.65 -7.57
N GLU A 232 7.07 -14.90 -7.78
CA GLU A 232 6.27 -15.93 -8.44
C GLU A 232 5.41 -16.73 -7.45
N ILE A 233 5.79 -16.76 -6.17
CA ILE A 233 5.05 -17.45 -5.10
C ILE A 233 3.58 -17.04 -5.03
N PRO A 234 3.20 -15.75 -5.13
CA PRO A 234 1.79 -15.37 -5.15
C PRO A 234 1.01 -16.06 -6.28
N LYS A 235 1.57 -16.10 -7.50
CA LYS A 235 0.93 -16.77 -8.64
C LYS A 235 0.74 -18.26 -8.38
N TYR A 236 1.71 -18.90 -7.73
CA TYR A 236 1.62 -20.31 -7.36
C TYR A 236 0.54 -20.57 -6.30
N VAL A 237 0.53 -19.79 -5.22
CA VAL A 237 -0.46 -19.91 -4.12
C VAL A 237 -1.89 -19.70 -4.63
N PHE A 238 -2.10 -18.79 -5.60
CA PHE A 238 -3.43 -18.58 -6.21
C PHE A 238 -3.82 -19.65 -7.24
N LYS A 239 -2.88 -20.43 -7.78
CA LYS A 239 -3.19 -21.53 -8.71
C LYS A 239 -3.59 -22.82 -8.02
N GLN A 240 -3.18 -23.03 -6.76
CA GLN A 240 -3.51 -24.22 -5.98
C GLN A 240 -4.84 -24.11 -5.20
N SER A 241 -5.49 -22.94 -5.22
CA SER A 241 -6.81 -22.72 -4.61
C SER A 241 -7.93 -22.76 -5.62
#